data_AF-K9W9P8-F1
#
_entry.id   AF-K9W9P8-F1
#
_cell.length_a   1.000
_cell.length_b   1.000
_cell.length_c   1.000
_cell.angle_alpha   90.00
_cell.angle_beta   90.00
_cell.angle_gamma   90.00
#
_symmetry.space_group_name_H-M   'P 1'
#
loop_
_entity.id
_entity.type
_entity.pdbx_description
1 polymer ?
#
loop_
_entity_poly.entity_id
_entity_poly.type
_entity_poly.pdbx_seq_one_letter_code
_entity_poly.pdbx_strand_id
1 'polypeptide(L)'
;MQRNHYTDLKQASQEQLENSDSLLNSAVSSRQLEIRLSPRRTLRFLLFVILGLNLVSLIGQWTQYFLPDYFLRDRLAGIFNVDAEKNIPAFYSMSTLLFCSILLATIAYAKKIARNRYVPYWGALSIIFLYLAWDEAFSIHEQIIEPLRSTLNTNSFFHFAWVIPGSILVLLCLLAFWGFLCILPKKTRRLFLVAGTIYVAGALGMEMINGYYVSLYGQQNMGYAILTTLEEFSEMVGIAVFIYALLSYMGLSMDLDLSIRILKDRKQGEEPGRLSNQL
;
A
#
# COMPACT_ATOMS: atom_id res chain seq x y z
N MET A 1 -76.72 -2.24 17.61
CA MET A 1 -75.62 -3.24 17.67
C MET A 1 -74.75 -3.26 16.39
N GLN A 2 -74.46 -2.12 15.74
CA GLN A 2 -73.63 -2.09 14.50
C GLN A 2 -72.32 -1.30 14.62
N ARG A 3 -72.09 -0.59 15.73
CA ARG A 3 -70.92 0.28 15.89
C ARG A 3 -69.65 -0.45 16.34
N ASN A 4 -69.77 -1.62 16.97
CA ASN A 4 -68.61 -2.35 17.49
C ASN A 4 -67.90 -3.18 16.40
N HIS A 5 -68.64 -3.70 15.40
CA HIS A 5 -68.06 -4.57 14.38
C HIS A 5 -67.15 -3.84 13.39
N TYR A 6 -67.41 -2.55 13.12
CA TYR A 6 -66.57 -1.72 12.24
C TYR A 6 -65.24 -1.29 12.89
N THR A 7 -65.20 -1.20 14.22
CA THR A 7 -64.01 -0.79 14.96
C THR A 7 -63.00 -1.95 15.03
N ASP A 8 -63.49 -3.16 15.28
CA ASP A 8 -62.67 -4.38 15.32
C ASP A 8 -62.00 -4.67 13.97
N LEU A 9 -62.72 -4.47 12.85
CA LEU A 9 -62.17 -4.66 11.49
C LEU A 9 -61.07 -3.63 11.14
N LYS A 10 -61.15 -2.41 11.69
CA LYS A 10 -60.11 -1.39 11.49
C LYS A 10 -58.87 -1.68 12.33
N GLN A 11 -59.04 -2.13 13.57
CA GLN A 11 -57.91 -2.53 14.42
C GLN A 11 -57.18 -3.75 13.86
N ALA A 12 -57.89 -4.78 13.42
CA ALA A 12 -57.26 -5.96 12.81
C ALA A 12 -56.50 -5.60 11.52
N SER A 13 -57.04 -4.69 10.70
CA SER A 13 -56.37 -4.20 9.49
C SER A 13 -55.13 -3.36 9.81
N GLN A 14 -55.18 -2.49 10.82
CA GLN A 14 -54.03 -1.70 11.27
C GLN A 14 -52.92 -2.57 11.87
N GLU A 15 -53.26 -3.56 12.69
CA GLU A 15 -52.28 -4.51 13.23
C GLU A 15 -51.64 -5.35 12.12
N GLN A 16 -52.40 -5.75 11.09
CA GLN A 16 -51.85 -6.47 9.94
C GLN A 16 -50.93 -5.58 9.07
N LEU A 17 -51.23 -4.29 8.93
CA LEU A 17 -50.40 -3.31 8.23
C LEU A 17 -49.11 -3.01 9.01
N GLU A 18 -49.20 -2.77 10.33
CA GLU A 18 -48.03 -2.56 11.19
C GLU A 18 -47.12 -3.79 11.25
N ASN A 19 -47.70 -4.99 11.29
CA ASN A 19 -46.93 -6.23 11.30
C ASN A 19 -46.26 -6.47 9.93
N SER A 20 -46.92 -6.13 8.82
CA SER A 20 -46.35 -6.19 7.47
C SER A 20 -45.20 -5.20 7.28
N ASP A 21 -45.34 -3.96 7.77
CA ASP A 21 -44.29 -2.94 7.75
C ASP A 21 -43.13 -3.30 8.68
N SER A 22 -43.38 -3.97 9.81
CA SER A 22 -42.34 -4.48 10.70
C SER A 22 -41.54 -5.62 10.06
N LEU A 23 -42.21 -6.51 9.31
CA LEU A 23 -41.58 -7.60 8.57
C LEU A 23 -40.78 -7.06 7.37
N LEU A 24 -41.30 -6.07 6.65
CA LEU A 24 -40.58 -5.39 5.56
C LEU A 24 -39.37 -4.59 6.06
N ASN A 25 -39.46 -3.93 7.23
CA ASN A 25 -38.33 -3.24 7.85
C ASN A 25 -37.27 -4.20 8.42
N SER A 26 -37.67 -5.40 8.85
CA SER A 26 -36.72 -6.46 9.26
C SER A 26 -36.01 -7.13 8.07
N ALA A 27 -36.59 -7.03 6.86
CA ALA A 27 -36.06 -7.64 5.64
C ALA A 27 -35.02 -6.78 4.90
N VAL A 28 -34.83 -5.51 5.30
CA VAL A 28 -33.71 -4.70 4.81
C VAL A 28 -32.45 -5.04 5.59
N SER A 29 -31.98 -6.28 5.42
CA SER A 29 -30.63 -6.67 5.76
C SER A 29 -29.68 -5.79 4.94
N SER A 30 -29.13 -4.75 5.58
CA SER A 30 -28.03 -4.00 5.00
C SER A 30 -26.94 -5.04 4.70
N ARG A 31 -26.66 -5.29 3.42
CA ARG A 31 -25.54 -6.16 3.03
C ARG A 31 -24.27 -5.48 3.55
N GLN A 32 -23.79 -5.95 4.69
CA GLN A 32 -22.54 -5.50 5.29
C GLN A 32 -21.41 -6.13 4.51
N LEU A 33 -20.69 -5.33 3.72
CA LEU A 33 -19.43 -5.78 3.13
C LEU A 33 -18.35 -5.64 4.19
N GLU A 34 -17.87 -6.77 4.71
CA GLU A 34 -16.76 -6.83 5.66
C GLU A 34 -15.50 -7.29 4.93
N ILE A 35 -14.58 -6.36 4.62
CA ILE A 35 -13.29 -6.71 4.01
C ILE A 35 -12.31 -7.03 5.13
N ARG A 36 -11.94 -8.31 5.28
CA ARG A 36 -10.93 -8.78 6.24
C ARG A 36 -9.58 -8.96 5.57
N LEU A 37 -8.55 -8.30 6.10
CA LEU A 37 -7.17 -8.43 5.60
C LEU A 37 -6.41 -9.50 6.37
N SER A 38 -6.10 -10.62 5.71
CA SER A 38 -5.25 -11.67 6.29
C SER A 38 -3.78 -11.45 5.89
N PRO A 39 -2.84 -11.30 6.86
CA PRO A 39 -1.43 -11.02 6.56
C PRO A 39 -0.84 -12.01 5.54
N ARG A 40 -1.11 -13.32 5.71
CA ARG A 40 -0.58 -14.37 4.82
C ARG A 40 -1.18 -14.33 3.43
N ARG A 41 -2.48 -14.01 3.30
CA ARG A 41 -3.14 -13.94 1.99
C ARG A 41 -2.66 -12.71 1.23
N THR A 42 -2.55 -11.56 1.92
CA THR A 42 -1.99 -10.33 1.37
C THR A 42 -0.57 -10.55 0.87
N LEU A 43 0.31 -11.15 1.66
CA LEU A 43 1.69 -11.44 1.25
C LEU A 43 1.75 -12.31 -0.02
N ARG A 44 0.99 -13.41 -0.06
CA ARG A 44 0.97 -14.31 -1.24
C ARG A 44 0.46 -13.60 -2.48
N PHE A 45 -0.57 -12.77 -2.34
CA PHE A 45 -1.10 -11.98 -3.45
C PHE A 45 -0.05 -11.00 -3.97
N LEU A 46 0.61 -10.24 -3.08
CA LEU A 46 1.67 -9.31 -3.47
C LEU A 46 2.82 -10.04 -4.17
N LEU A 47 3.32 -11.15 -3.61
CA LEU A 47 4.39 -11.94 -4.23
C LEU A 47 3.99 -12.48 -5.62
N PHE A 48 2.74 -12.91 -5.79
CA PHE A 48 2.24 -13.34 -7.10
C PHE A 48 2.26 -12.20 -8.12
N VAL A 49 1.83 -11.00 -7.72
CA VAL A 49 1.87 -9.80 -8.58
C VAL A 49 3.30 -9.42 -8.92
N ILE A 50 4.21 -9.38 -7.93
CA ILE A 50 5.63 -9.07 -8.12
C ILE A 50 6.27 -10.02 -9.13
N LEU A 51 6.06 -11.34 -8.97
CA LEU A 51 6.58 -12.34 -9.90
C LEU A 51 6.02 -12.14 -11.30
N GLY A 52 4.72 -11.86 -11.42
CA GLY A 52 4.09 -11.57 -12.70
C GLY A 52 4.67 -10.34 -13.40
N LEU A 53 4.82 -9.22 -12.68
CA LEU A 53 5.37 -7.98 -13.23
C LEU A 53 6.81 -8.17 -13.70
N ASN A 54 7.67 -8.76 -12.87
CA ASN A 54 9.08 -9.00 -13.22
C ASN A 54 9.23 -9.97 -14.42
N LEU A 55 8.41 -11.02 -14.50
CA LEU A 55 8.43 -11.93 -15.64
C LEU A 55 7.99 -11.26 -16.94
N VAL A 56 6.87 -10.51 -16.91
CA VAL A 56 6.39 -9.77 -18.08
C VAL A 56 7.42 -8.72 -18.51
N SER A 57 8.07 -8.06 -17.54
CA SER A 57 9.14 -7.10 -17.79
C SER A 57 10.32 -7.72 -18.54
N LEU A 58 10.86 -8.83 -18.01
CA LEU A 58 11.99 -9.54 -18.63
C LEU A 58 11.65 -10.06 -20.02
N ILE A 59 10.43 -10.58 -20.22
CA ILE A 59 9.97 -10.99 -21.56
C ILE A 59 9.92 -9.77 -22.49
N GLY A 60 9.35 -8.66 -22.03
CA GLY A 60 9.28 -7.40 -22.79
C GLY A 60 10.66 -6.94 -23.23
N GLN A 61 11.62 -6.83 -22.32
CA GLN A 61 12.99 -6.43 -22.62
C GLN A 61 13.68 -7.44 -23.55
N TRP A 62 13.51 -8.75 -23.32
CA TRP A 62 14.06 -9.77 -24.20
C TRP A 62 13.52 -9.63 -25.64
N THR A 63 12.22 -9.34 -25.81
CA THR A 63 11.67 -9.09 -27.15
C THR A 63 12.27 -7.86 -27.83
N GLN A 64 12.56 -6.79 -27.07
CA GLN A 64 13.20 -5.59 -27.62
C GLN A 64 14.64 -5.85 -28.07
N TYR A 65 15.40 -6.65 -27.33
CA TYR A 65 16.81 -6.91 -27.63
C TYR A 65 17.02 -7.97 -28.71
N PHE A 66 16.14 -8.96 -28.84
CA PHE A 66 16.39 -10.15 -29.67
C PHE A 66 15.42 -10.37 -30.84
N LEU A 67 14.24 -9.75 -30.84
CA LEU A 67 13.30 -9.87 -31.96
C LEU A 67 13.32 -8.64 -32.87
N PRO A 68 13.00 -8.82 -34.17
CA PRO A 68 12.67 -7.72 -35.06
C PRO A 68 11.51 -6.87 -34.53
N ASP A 69 11.41 -5.64 -35.00
CA ASP A 69 10.32 -4.75 -34.62
C ASP A 69 8.95 -5.29 -35.07
N TYR A 70 7.94 -5.15 -34.21
CA TYR A 70 6.57 -5.55 -34.47
C TYR A 70 5.58 -4.63 -33.76
N PHE A 71 4.33 -4.61 -34.26
CA PHE A 71 3.29 -3.72 -33.74
C PHE A 71 3.12 -3.87 -32.22
N LEU A 72 3.25 -2.74 -31.50
CA LEU A 72 3.17 -2.61 -30.04
C LEU A 72 4.34 -3.17 -29.22
N ARG A 73 5.41 -3.73 -29.81
CA ARG A 73 6.56 -4.28 -29.05
C ARG A 73 7.07 -3.29 -27.99
N ASP A 74 7.49 -2.11 -28.43
CA ASP A 74 8.11 -1.12 -27.55
C ASP A 74 7.12 -0.51 -26.57
N ARG A 75 5.85 -0.40 -26.95
CA ARG A 75 4.80 0.07 -26.04
C ARG A 75 4.54 -0.92 -24.91
N LEU A 76 4.40 -2.20 -25.24
CA LEU A 76 4.17 -3.25 -24.24
C LEU A 76 5.37 -3.43 -23.34
N ALA A 77 6.58 -3.43 -23.89
CA ALA A 77 7.80 -3.47 -23.12
C ALA A 77 7.89 -2.28 -22.15
N GLY A 78 7.62 -1.05 -22.61
CA GLY A 78 7.64 0.14 -21.75
C GLY A 78 6.58 0.14 -20.64
N ILE A 79 5.35 -0.33 -20.90
CA ILE A 79 4.25 -0.37 -19.92
C ILE A 79 4.55 -1.32 -18.76
N PHE A 80 5.33 -2.38 -19.00
CA PHE A 80 5.69 -3.39 -17.99
C PHE A 80 7.17 -3.38 -17.63
N ASN A 81 7.95 -2.40 -18.10
CA ASN A 81 9.35 -2.31 -17.73
C ASN A 81 9.47 -1.90 -16.25
N VAL A 82 10.08 -2.73 -15.42
CA VAL A 82 10.21 -2.44 -13.99
C VAL A 82 11.18 -1.28 -13.73
N ASP A 83 12.12 -1.03 -14.65
CA ASP A 83 13.07 0.10 -14.62
C ASP A 83 12.46 1.41 -15.16
N ALA A 84 11.26 1.37 -15.75
CA ALA A 84 10.66 2.55 -16.36
C ALA A 84 9.66 3.23 -15.43
N GLU A 85 9.66 4.55 -15.52
CA GLU A 85 8.78 5.40 -14.73
C GLU A 85 7.39 5.58 -15.33
N LYS A 86 6.41 5.88 -14.46
CA LYS A 86 5.01 6.21 -14.84
C LYS A 86 4.29 5.07 -15.58
N ASN A 87 4.48 3.85 -15.12
CA ASN A 87 3.87 2.65 -15.71
C ASN A 87 3.22 1.73 -14.65
N ILE A 88 2.90 0.49 -15.02
CA ILE A 88 2.18 -0.44 -14.13
C ILE A 88 3.05 -0.87 -12.93
N PRO A 89 4.31 -1.31 -13.11
CA PRO A 89 5.24 -1.54 -11.99
C PRO A 89 5.39 -0.35 -11.04
N ALA A 90 5.69 0.86 -11.54
CA ALA A 90 5.85 2.05 -10.71
C ALA A 90 4.57 2.37 -9.90
N PHE A 91 3.40 2.23 -10.53
CA PHE A 91 2.12 2.40 -9.83
C PHE A 91 1.92 1.35 -8.72
N TYR A 92 2.36 0.12 -8.92
CA TYR A 92 2.33 -0.93 -7.90
C TYR A 92 3.25 -0.57 -6.71
N SER A 93 4.50 -0.20 -6.98
CA SER A 93 5.48 0.19 -5.95
C SER A 93 4.96 1.38 -5.14
N MET A 94 4.51 2.45 -5.81
CA MET A 94 3.90 3.63 -5.18
C MET A 94 2.71 3.23 -4.29
N SER A 95 1.80 2.41 -4.80
CA SER A 95 0.59 1.99 -4.09
C SER A 95 0.91 1.17 -2.83
N THR A 96 1.90 0.28 -2.89
CA THR A 96 2.30 -0.55 -1.75
C THR A 96 3.05 0.24 -0.68
N LEU A 97 3.87 1.22 -1.08
CA LEU A 97 4.51 2.18 -0.17
C LEU A 97 3.46 3.06 0.53
N LEU A 98 2.50 3.60 -0.22
CA LEU A 98 1.38 4.37 0.34
C LEU A 98 0.55 3.52 1.29
N PHE A 99 0.30 2.25 0.95
CA PHE A 99 -0.40 1.33 1.85
C PHE A 99 0.37 1.09 3.15
N CYS A 100 1.70 0.96 3.11
CA CYS A 100 2.53 0.91 4.32
C CYS A 100 2.35 2.18 5.16
N SER A 101 2.37 3.36 4.53
CA SER A 101 2.15 4.64 5.20
C SER A 101 0.81 4.68 5.94
N ILE A 102 -0.27 4.23 5.29
CA ILE A 102 -1.63 4.17 5.88
C ILE A 102 -1.68 3.18 7.05
N LEU A 103 -1.08 1.99 6.90
CA LEU A 103 -1.01 1.00 7.98
C LEU A 103 -0.24 1.55 9.19
N LEU A 104 0.89 2.21 8.96
CA LEU A 104 1.68 2.87 10.01
C LEU A 104 0.91 4.00 10.71
N ALA A 105 0.19 4.84 9.95
CA ALA A 105 -0.68 5.87 10.52
C ALA A 105 -1.79 5.27 11.39
N THR A 106 -2.39 4.17 10.92
CA THR A 106 -3.43 3.43 11.67
C THR A 106 -2.86 2.88 12.99
N ILE A 107 -1.67 2.30 12.95
CA ILE A 107 -0.96 1.84 14.15
C ILE A 107 -0.66 3.01 15.09
N ALA A 108 -0.16 4.13 14.57
CA ALA A 108 0.13 5.33 15.35
C ALA A 108 -1.12 5.85 16.07
N TYR A 109 -2.25 5.90 15.36
CA TYR A 109 -3.54 6.31 15.91
C TYR A 109 -4.03 5.37 17.02
N ALA A 110 -3.99 4.05 16.78
CA ALA A 110 -4.36 3.06 17.79
C ALA A 110 -3.47 3.15 19.04
N LYS A 111 -2.15 3.37 18.86
CA LYS A 111 -1.21 3.56 19.98
C LYS A 111 -1.42 4.88 20.72
N LYS A 112 -1.92 5.92 20.04
CA LYS A 112 -2.30 7.20 20.65
C LYS A 112 -3.49 7.03 21.60
N ILE A 113 -4.52 6.29 21.18
CA ILE A 113 -5.66 5.94 22.04
C ILE A 113 -5.19 5.17 23.27
N ALA A 114 -4.27 4.23 23.10
CA ALA A 114 -3.67 3.45 24.18
C ALA A 114 -2.63 4.23 25.05
N ARG A 115 -2.47 5.55 24.85
CA ARG A 115 -1.52 6.42 25.57
C ARG A 115 -0.07 5.89 25.57
N ASN A 116 0.36 5.28 24.48
CA ASN A 116 1.71 4.73 24.37
C ASN A 116 2.76 5.82 24.08
N ARG A 117 3.92 5.76 24.75
CA ARG A 117 5.01 6.73 24.57
C ARG A 117 5.69 6.70 23.20
N TYR A 118 5.53 5.62 22.41
CA TYR A 118 6.21 5.42 21.12
C TYR A 118 5.37 5.85 19.91
N VAL A 119 4.25 6.54 20.11
CA VAL A 119 3.40 7.08 19.03
C VAL A 119 4.16 7.94 18.02
N PRO A 120 5.08 8.85 18.43
CA PRO A 120 5.81 9.67 17.47
C PRO A 120 6.65 8.84 16.47
N TYR A 121 7.19 7.69 16.90
CA TYR A 121 7.98 6.82 16.02
C TYR A 121 7.12 6.16 14.93
N TRP A 122 5.93 5.69 15.28
CA TRP A 122 4.99 5.16 14.28
C TRP A 122 4.52 6.24 13.30
N GLY A 123 4.24 7.45 13.80
CA GLY A 123 3.88 8.59 12.96
C GLY A 123 5.02 9.02 12.03
N ALA A 124 6.25 9.08 12.55
CA ALA A 124 7.43 9.41 11.74
C ALA A 124 7.68 8.37 10.63
N LEU A 125 7.55 7.07 10.93
CA LEU A 125 7.63 6.03 9.90
C LEU A 125 6.53 6.20 8.84
N SER A 126 5.30 6.53 9.24
CA SER A 126 4.21 6.79 8.28
C SER A 126 4.55 7.93 7.32
N ILE A 127 5.13 9.03 7.82
CA ILE A 127 5.58 10.16 7.01
C ILE A 127 6.74 9.75 6.09
N ILE A 128 7.71 8.98 6.58
CA ILE A 128 8.83 8.48 5.76
C ILE A 128 8.30 7.62 4.60
N PHE A 129 7.40 6.68 4.86
CA PHE A 129 6.81 5.85 3.80
C PHE A 129 5.91 6.64 2.84
N LEU A 130 5.27 7.70 3.31
CA LEU A 130 4.55 8.62 2.43
C LEU A 130 5.51 9.35 1.49
N TYR A 131 6.65 9.81 2.02
CA TYR A 131 7.71 10.40 1.21
C TYR A 131 8.28 9.41 0.20
N LEU A 132 8.56 8.16 0.59
CA LEU A 132 9.01 7.12 -0.36
C LEU A 132 7.97 6.85 -1.45
N ALA A 133 6.68 6.76 -1.11
CA ALA A 133 5.62 6.63 -2.11
C ALA A 133 5.55 7.83 -3.06
N TRP A 134 5.90 9.01 -2.55
CA TRP A 134 5.93 10.24 -3.35
C TRP A 134 7.17 10.30 -4.23
N ASP A 135 8.32 9.87 -3.72
CA ASP A 135 9.55 9.71 -4.48
C ASP A 135 9.34 8.77 -5.67
N GLU A 136 8.78 7.58 -5.45
CA GLU A 136 8.43 6.61 -6.48
C GLU A 136 7.49 7.18 -7.57
N ALA A 137 6.59 8.11 -7.20
CA ALA A 137 5.65 8.67 -8.17
C ALA A 137 6.26 9.77 -9.07
N PHE A 138 7.36 10.41 -8.63
CA PHE A 138 7.94 11.58 -9.29
C PHE A 138 9.45 11.45 -9.55
N SER A 139 10.05 10.32 -9.19
CA SER A 139 11.47 10.00 -9.38
C SER A 139 12.36 11.10 -8.80
N ILE A 140 12.10 11.50 -7.55
CA ILE A 140 12.78 12.66 -6.94
C ILE A 140 14.27 12.33 -6.76
N HIS A 141 14.58 11.11 -6.35
CA HIS A 141 15.96 10.64 -6.22
C HIS A 141 16.70 10.62 -7.57
N GLU A 142 16.02 10.34 -8.68
CA GLU A 142 16.62 10.44 -10.02
C GLU A 142 16.99 11.88 -10.38
N GLN A 143 16.14 12.85 -10.05
CA GLN A 143 16.35 14.26 -10.37
C GLN A 143 17.61 14.85 -9.71
N ILE A 144 18.07 14.25 -8.60
CA ILE A 144 19.27 14.70 -7.88
C ILE A 144 20.54 13.98 -8.33
N ILE A 145 20.45 12.93 -9.17
CA ILE A 145 21.62 12.16 -9.64
C ILE A 145 22.59 13.06 -10.40
N GLU A 146 22.15 13.69 -11.49
CA GLU A 146 23.02 14.47 -12.37
C GLU A 146 23.64 15.71 -11.69
N PRO A 147 22.88 16.52 -10.92
CA PRO A 147 23.46 17.64 -10.15
C PRO A 147 24.54 17.19 -9.16
N LEU A 148 24.31 16.08 -8.47
CA LEU A 148 25.23 15.60 -7.45
C LEU A 148 26.45 14.92 -8.08
N ARG A 149 26.25 14.17 -9.16
CA ARG A 149 27.32 13.53 -9.94
C ARG A 149 28.28 14.55 -10.52
N SER A 150 27.75 15.61 -11.15
CA SER A 150 28.57 16.68 -11.73
C SER A 150 29.33 17.49 -10.67
N THR A 151 28.73 17.71 -9.50
CA THR A 151 29.36 18.45 -8.40
C THR A 151 30.44 17.64 -7.70
N LEU A 152 30.20 16.35 -7.44
CA LEU A 152 31.10 15.48 -6.69
C LEU A 152 32.07 14.69 -7.59
N ASN A 153 31.95 14.80 -8.91
CA ASN A 153 32.70 14.04 -9.91
C ASN A 153 32.65 12.52 -9.66
N THR A 154 31.47 12.01 -9.29
CA THR A 154 31.30 10.60 -8.96
C THR A 154 31.26 9.73 -10.22
N ASN A 155 31.83 8.53 -10.12
CA ASN A 155 31.94 7.55 -11.21
C ASN A 155 31.80 6.12 -10.67
N SER A 156 31.62 5.14 -11.56
CA SER A 156 31.56 3.71 -11.23
C SER A 156 30.47 3.38 -10.20
N PHE A 157 30.82 2.94 -8.98
CA PHE A 157 29.86 2.61 -7.92
C PHE A 157 28.93 3.76 -7.51
N PHE A 158 29.35 5.01 -7.73
CA PHE A 158 28.55 6.20 -7.45
C PHE A 158 28.09 6.88 -8.75
N HIS A 159 27.91 6.10 -9.82
CA HIS A 159 27.31 6.58 -11.06
C HIS A 159 25.95 7.23 -10.79
N PHE A 160 25.15 6.56 -9.96
CA PHE A 160 23.92 7.08 -9.39
C PHE A 160 24.24 7.73 -8.05
N ALA A 161 24.48 9.04 -8.08
CA ALA A 161 25.08 9.75 -6.96
C ALA A 161 24.14 9.86 -5.74
N TRP A 162 22.82 9.69 -5.91
CA TRP A 162 21.83 9.81 -4.83
C TRP A 162 22.03 8.75 -3.73
N VAL A 163 22.72 7.64 -4.02
CA VAL A 163 23.13 6.63 -3.04
C VAL A 163 23.86 7.25 -1.85
N ILE A 164 24.62 8.34 -2.07
CA ILE A 164 25.36 9.03 -1.00
C ILE A 164 24.39 9.64 0.03
N PRO A 165 23.52 10.62 -0.32
CA PRO A 165 22.55 11.15 0.62
C PRO A 165 21.56 10.08 1.12
N GLY A 166 21.16 9.12 0.27
CA GLY A 166 20.31 8.00 0.65
C GLY A 166 20.91 7.15 1.77
N SER A 167 22.19 6.77 1.65
CA SER A 167 22.91 6.00 2.67
C SER A 167 23.01 6.74 4.00
N ILE A 168 23.27 8.06 3.95
CA ILE A 168 23.32 8.90 5.16
C ILE A 168 21.95 8.92 5.83
N LEU A 169 20.88 9.12 5.06
CA LEU A 169 19.51 9.16 5.59
C LEU A 169 19.11 7.82 6.21
N VAL A 170 19.44 6.69 5.57
CA VAL A 170 19.19 5.35 6.10
C VAL A 170 19.94 5.13 7.42
N LEU A 171 21.22 5.53 7.51
CA LEU A 171 22.00 5.42 8.74
C LEU A 171 21.40 6.26 9.87
N LEU A 172 21.03 7.52 9.60
CA LEU A 172 20.38 8.39 10.57
C LEU A 172 19.03 7.81 11.03
N CYS A 173 18.25 7.26 10.11
CA CYS A 173 17.00 6.56 10.45
C CYS A 173 17.28 5.35 11.35
N LEU A 174 18.22 4.47 10.99
CA LEU A 174 18.55 3.30 11.81
C LEU A 174 18.96 3.71 13.23
N LEU A 175 19.79 4.74 13.39
CA LEU A 175 20.20 5.26 14.69
C LEU A 175 19.02 5.86 15.48
N ALA A 176 18.21 6.70 14.84
CA ALA A 176 17.06 7.36 15.48
C ALA A 176 15.98 6.35 15.92
N PHE A 177 15.76 5.30 15.13
CA PHE A 177 14.75 4.27 15.39
C PHE A 177 15.30 3.05 16.13
N TRP A 178 16.62 2.96 16.39
CA TRP A 178 17.24 1.77 17.02
C TRP A 178 16.60 1.40 18.35
N GLY A 179 16.41 2.39 19.23
CA GLY A 179 15.75 2.21 20.52
C GLY A 179 14.32 1.68 20.34
N PHE A 180 13.54 2.30 19.45
CA PHE A 180 12.18 1.90 19.13
C PHE A 180 12.10 0.46 18.59
N LEU A 181 12.99 0.09 17.66
CA LEU A 181 13.06 -1.26 17.12
C LEU A 181 13.35 -2.29 18.22
N CYS A 182 14.23 -1.97 19.18
CA CYS A 182 14.56 -2.87 20.29
C CYS A 182 13.36 -3.20 21.18
N ILE A 183 12.39 -2.29 21.30
CA ILE A 183 11.20 -2.44 22.16
C ILE A 183 10.10 -3.28 21.50
N LEU A 184 10.10 -3.39 20.17
CA LEU A 184 9.09 -4.17 19.45
C LEU A 184 9.15 -5.67 19.83
N PRO A 185 8.01 -6.38 19.78
CA PRO A 185 7.99 -7.83 19.96
C PRO A 185 9.01 -8.52 19.04
N LYS A 186 9.72 -9.53 19.55
CA LYS A 186 10.85 -10.20 18.85
C LYS A 186 10.50 -10.61 17.41
N LYS A 187 9.29 -11.11 17.18
CA LYS A 187 8.80 -11.51 15.84
C LYS A 187 8.67 -10.32 14.90
N THR A 188 8.02 -9.23 15.33
CA THR A 188 7.84 -8.00 14.54
C THR A 188 9.18 -7.33 14.25
N ARG A 189 10.04 -7.22 15.27
CA ARG A 189 11.39 -6.66 15.12
C ARG A 189 12.19 -7.39 14.04
N ARG A 190 12.21 -8.73 14.06
CA ARG A 190 12.92 -9.52 13.05
C ARG A 190 12.33 -9.28 11.65
N LEU A 191 11.02 -9.22 11.51
CA LEU A 191 10.38 -8.97 10.21
C LEU A 191 10.69 -7.57 9.68
N PHE A 192 10.71 -6.55 10.55
CA PHE A 192 11.09 -5.18 10.17
C PHE A 192 12.54 -5.12 9.69
N LEU A 193 13.46 -5.78 10.41
CA LEU A 193 14.86 -5.83 10.02
C LEU A 193 15.04 -6.58 8.69
N VAL A 194 14.39 -7.74 8.50
CA VAL A 194 14.44 -8.48 7.24
C VAL A 194 13.89 -7.66 6.08
N ALA A 195 12.71 -7.05 6.26
CA ALA A 195 12.09 -6.20 5.24
C ALA A 195 12.98 -5.00 4.88
N GLY A 196 13.47 -4.29 5.89
CA GLY A 196 14.34 -3.13 5.70
C GLY A 196 15.66 -3.49 5.05
N THR A 197 16.30 -4.60 5.44
CA THR A 197 17.53 -5.06 4.79
C THR A 197 17.31 -5.43 3.34
N ILE A 198 16.23 -6.16 3.02
CA ILE A 198 15.92 -6.52 1.62
C ILE A 198 15.69 -5.25 0.78
N TYR A 199 14.87 -4.31 1.28
CA TYR A 199 14.57 -3.06 0.58
C TYR A 199 15.82 -2.19 0.37
N VAL A 200 16.60 -1.94 1.43
CA VAL A 200 17.82 -1.12 1.36
C VAL A 200 18.91 -1.79 0.51
N ALA A 201 19.01 -3.12 0.53
CA ALA A 201 19.94 -3.84 -0.33
C ALA A 201 19.56 -3.76 -1.81
N GLY A 202 18.27 -3.70 -2.15
CA GLY A 202 17.81 -3.31 -3.49
C GLY A 202 18.21 -1.87 -3.79
N ALA A 203 17.56 -0.91 -3.12
CA ALA A 203 17.64 0.51 -3.43
C ALA A 203 19.03 1.15 -3.37
N LEU A 204 19.92 0.70 -2.48
CA LEU A 204 21.28 1.23 -2.40
C LEU A 204 22.32 0.23 -2.89
N GLY A 205 22.15 -1.05 -2.55
CA GLY A 205 23.13 -2.08 -2.87
C GLY A 205 23.15 -2.40 -4.36
N MET A 206 21.99 -2.66 -4.96
CA MET A 206 21.89 -2.99 -6.37
C MET A 206 22.16 -1.77 -7.25
N GLU A 207 21.75 -0.58 -6.82
CA GLU A 207 22.07 0.68 -7.48
C GLU A 207 23.59 0.89 -7.63
N MET A 208 24.38 0.60 -6.58
CA MET A 208 25.85 0.62 -6.68
C MET A 208 26.41 -0.43 -7.64
N ILE A 209 25.82 -1.63 -7.68
CA ILE A 209 26.21 -2.72 -8.59
C ILE A 209 25.88 -2.33 -10.03
N ASN A 210 24.70 -1.77 -10.26
CA ASN A 210 24.23 -1.26 -11.54
C ASN A 210 25.11 -0.11 -12.03
N GLY A 211 25.42 0.86 -11.16
CA GLY A 211 26.34 1.95 -11.50
C GLY A 211 27.72 1.47 -11.94
N TYR A 212 28.28 0.48 -11.24
CA TYR A 212 29.53 -0.15 -11.63
C TYR A 212 29.40 -0.88 -12.99
N TYR A 213 28.34 -1.66 -13.18
CA TYR A 213 28.08 -2.37 -14.43
C TYR A 213 27.94 -1.41 -15.62
N VAL A 214 27.17 -0.34 -15.47
CA VAL A 214 26.96 0.71 -16.48
C VAL A 214 28.28 1.37 -16.88
N SER A 215 29.19 1.59 -15.93
CA SER A 215 30.49 2.19 -16.21
C SER A 215 31.39 1.33 -17.13
N LEU A 216 31.14 0.02 -17.18
CA LEU A 216 31.91 -0.93 -17.98
C LEU A 216 31.22 -1.34 -19.29
N TYR A 217 29.90 -1.55 -19.24
CA TYR A 217 29.14 -2.19 -20.32
C TYR A 217 28.01 -1.30 -20.89
N GLY A 218 27.77 -0.13 -20.30
CA GLY A 218 26.64 0.74 -20.64
C GLY A 218 25.29 0.21 -20.13
N GLN A 219 24.22 0.95 -20.41
CA GLN A 219 22.85 0.66 -19.93
C GLN A 219 22.01 -0.14 -20.93
N GLN A 220 22.31 -0.05 -22.23
CA GLN A 220 21.45 -0.59 -23.30
C GLN A 220 21.77 -2.06 -23.61
N ASN A 221 21.62 -2.94 -22.62
CA ASN A 221 21.86 -4.37 -22.78
C ASN A 221 21.03 -5.23 -21.80
N MET A 222 20.90 -6.51 -22.14
CA MET A 222 20.15 -7.48 -21.33
C MET A 222 20.77 -7.73 -19.94
N GLY A 223 22.08 -7.51 -19.79
CA GLY A 223 22.74 -7.67 -18.48
C GLY A 223 22.27 -6.64 -17.47
N TYR A 224 22.21 -5.37 -17.89
CA TYR A 224 21.65 -4.27 -17.12
C TYR A 224 20.16 -4.53 -16.80
N ALA A 225 19.37 -4.93 -17.80
CA ALA A 225 17.96 -5.29 -17.62
C ALA A 225 17.73 -6.32 -16.50
N ILE A 226 18.55 -7.37 -16.45
CA ILE A 226 18.46 -8.41 -15.42
C ILE A 226 18.85 -7.86 -14.05
N LEU A 227 19.91 -7.06 -13.96
CA LEU A 227 20.35 -6.49 -12.69
C LEU A 227 19.33 -5.51 -12.13
N THR A 228 18.75 -4.62 -12.95
CA THR A 228 17.66 -3.76 -12.49
C THR A 228 16.40 -4.56 -12.13
N THR A 229 16.09 -5.64 -12.85
CA THR A 229 14.98 -6.52 -12.44
C THR A 229 15.22 -7.10 -11.04
N LEU A 230 16.46 -7.44 -10.69
CA LEU A 230 16.80 -7.92 -9.34
C LEU A 230 16.72 -6.83 -8.27
N GLU A 231 17.08 -5.60 -8.62
CA GLU A 231 16.90 -4.41 -7.79
C GLU A 231 15.42 -4.21 -7.44
N GLU A 232 14.60 -4.01 -8.47
CA GLU A 232 13.16 -3.80 -8.38
C GLU A 232 12.44 -4.93 -7.65
N PHE A 233 12.80 -6.18 -7.98
CA PHE A 233 12.26 -7.34 -7.29
C PHE A 233 12.58 -7.32 -5.79
N SER A 234 13.82 -6.96 -5.42
CA SER A 234 14.24 -6.89 -4.03
C SER A 234 13.45 -5.82 -3.29
N GLU A 235 13.31 -4.63 -3.86
CA GLU A 235 12.52 -3.55 -3.27
C GLU A 235 11.08 -3.96 -3.01
N MET A 236 10.39 -4.44 -4.05
CA MET A 236 8.99 -4.84 -3.96
C MET A 236 8.79 -5.97 -2.93
N VAL A 237 9.71 -6.95 -2.86
CA VAL A 237 9.66 -8.02 -1.86
C VAL A 237 9.89 -7.47 -0.45
N GLY A 238 10.83 -6.54 -0.28
CA GLY A 238 11.06 -5.86 1.00
C GLY A 238 9.78 -5.19 1.51
N ILE A 239 9.08 -4.45 0.66
CA ILE A 239 7.80 -3.80 0.99
C ILE A 239 6.70 -4.82 1.28
N ALA A 240 6.60 -5.90 0.49
CA ALA A 240 5.61 -6.95 0.74
C ALA A 240 5.81 -7.64 2.10
N VAL A 241 7.07 -7.92 2.49
CA VAL A 241 7.41 -8.45 3.81
C VAL A 241 7.09 -7.43 4.91
N PHE A 242 7.30 -6.13 4.66
CA PHE A 242 6.95 -5.09 5.60
C PHE A 242 5.44 -4.99 5.83
N ILE A 243 4.63 -5.02 4.77
CA ILE A 243 3.16 -5.08 4.86
C ILE A 243 2.71 -6.28 5.69
N TYR A 244 3.30 -7.46 5.44
CA TYR A 244 3.04 -8.65 6.24
C TYR A 244 3.36 -8.43 7.72
N ALA A 245 4.49 -7.77 8.03
CA ALA A 245 4.92 -7.47 9.39
C ALA A 245 3.94 -6.52 10.09
N LEU A 246 3.49 -5.46 9.41
CA LEU A 246 2.52 -4.50 9.92
C LEU A 246 1.18 -5.15 10.21
N LEU A 247 0.60 -5.87 9.24
CA LEU A 247 -0.67 -6.56 9.43
C LEU A 247 -0.59 -7.62 10.54
N SER A 248 0.53 -8.36 10.62
CA SER A 248 0.75 -9.32 11.70
C SER A 248 0.88 -8.65 13.07
N TYR A 249 1.52 -7.48 13.13
CA TYR A 249 1.62 -6.69 14.36
C TYR A 249 0.24 -6.18 14.82
N MET A 250 -0.60 -5.73 13.88
CA MET A 250 -1.96 -5.28 14.17
C MET A 250 -2.82 -6.41 14.75
N GLY A 251 -2.82 -7.58 14.12
CA GLY A 251 -3.58 -8.73 14.62
C GLY A 251 -3.08 -9.25 15.98
N LEU A 252 -1.76 -9.27 16.22
CA LEU A 252 -1.20 -9.80 17.47
C LEU A 252 -1.23 -8.82 18.65
N SER A 253 -0.99 -7.53 18.40
CA SER A 253 -0.70 -6.55 19.47
C SER A 253 -1.84 -5.59 19.75
N MET A 254 -2.89 -5.60 18.94
CA MET A 254 -4.01 -4.66 19.07
C MET A 254 -5.38 -5.34 19.05
N ASP A 255 -5.45 -6.67 18.92
CA ASP A 255 -6.70 -7.44 18.76
C ASP A 255 -7.65 -6.81 17.72
N LEU A 256 -7.06 -6.15 16.72
CA LEU A 256 -7.78 -5.45 15.66
C LEU A 256 -7.98 -6.44 14.52
N ASP A 257 -9.21 -6.91 14.36
CA ASP A 257 -9.65 -7.43 13.07
C ASP A 257 -9.93 -6.23 12.16
N LEU A 258 -9.04 -5.98 11.20
CA LEU A 258 -9.21 -4.87 10.27
C LEU A 258 -10.36 -5.23 9.33
N SER A 259 -11.56 -4.78 9.70
CA SER A 259 -12.78 -4.88 8.92
C SER A 259 -13.18 -3.49 8.44
N ILE A 260 -13.12 -3.26 7.13
CA ILE A 260 -13.72 -2.05 6.56
C ILE A 260 -15.23 -2.25 6.57
N ARG A 261 -15.96 -1.41 7.32
CA ARG A 261 -17.43 -1.39 7.37
C ARG A 261 -17.96 -0.11 6.73
N ILE A 262 -18.72 -0.25 5.67
CA ILE A 262 -19.41 0.88 5.01
C ILE A 262 -20.79 1.02 5.66
N LEU A 263 -21.00 2.08 6.44
CA LEU A 263 -22.30 2.41 7.01
C LEU A 263 -23.09 3.24 6.01
N LYS A 264 -24.36 2.89 5.77
CA LYS A 264 -25.27 3.72 4.98
C LYS A 264 -25.66 4.93 5.84
N ASP A 265 -25.49 6.13 5.30
CA ASP A 265 -25.89 7.35 5.99
C ASP A 265 -27.40 7.33 6.23
N ARG A 266 -27.81 7.54 7.48
CA ARG A 266 -29.24 7.59 7.84
C ARG A 266 -29.76 8.93 7.33
N LYS A 267 -30.58 8.93 6.28
CA LYS A 267 -31.32 10.14 5.86
C LYS A 267 -32.08 10.68 7.08
N GLN A 268 -31.63 11.83 7.61
CA GLN A 268 -32.42 12.62 8.54
C GLN A 268 -33.47 13.37 7.72
N GLY A 269 -34.76 13.17 8.06
CA GLY A 269 -35.85 14.05 7.63
C GLY A 269 -36.90 13.40 6.74
N GLU A 270 -37.82 12.65 7.34
CA GLU A 270 -39.24 12.70 6.99
C GLU A 270 -40.00 12.75 8.33
N GLU A 271 -40.34 13.97 8.79
CA GLU A 271 -41.34 14.16 9.86
C GLU A 271 -42.72 13.76 9.32
N PRO A 272 -43.59 13.12 10.13
CA PRO A 272 -44.99 12.92 9.76
C PRO A 272 -45.72 14.26 9.78
N GLY A 273 -46.16 14.71 8.59
CA GLY A 273 -46.98 15.90 8.43
C GLY A 273 -48.22 15.86 9.32
N ARG A 274 -48.30 16.81 10.25
CA ARG A 274 -49.53 17.16 10.97
C ARG A 274 -50.57 17.63 9.95
N LEU A 275 -51.62 16.82 9.76
CA LEU A 275 -52.88 17.28 9.18
C LEU A 275 -53.56 18.25 10.17
N SER A 276 -53.43 19.55 9.92
CA SER A 276 -54.32 20.55 10.52
C SER A 276 -55.66 20.53 9.77
N ASN A 277 -56.70 20.02 10.43
CA ASN A 277 -58.08 20.16 10.00
C ASN A 277 -58.53 21.63 10.10
N GLN A 278 -59.33 22.01 9.12
CA GLN A 278 -60.08 23.26 9.00
C GLN A 278 -61.06 23.46 10.17
N LEU A 279 -61.07 24.66 10.72
CA LEU A 279 -62.25 25.46 11.03
C LEU A 279 -61.96 26.90 10.59
#